data_AF-A0A5K0VQY4-F1
#
_entry.id   AF-A0A5K0VQY4-F1
#
_cell.length_a   1.000
_cell.length_b   1.000
_cell.length_c   1.000
_cell.angle_alpha   90.00
_cell.angle_beta   90.00
_cell.angle_gamma   90.00
#
_symmetry.space_group_name_H-M   'P 1'
#
loop_
_entity.id
_entity.type
_entity.pdbx_description
1 polymer ?
#
loop_
_entity_poly.entity_id
_entity_poly.type
_entity_poly.pdbx_seq_one_letter_code
_entity_poly.pdbx_strand_id
1 'polypeptide(L)' 'ECIGQRWCSVVVSKETFRGDPCPGIMKRAAVEAICN' A
#
# COMPACT_ATOMS: atom_id res chain seq x y z
N GLU A 1 2.23 7.70 1.41
CA GLU A 1 3.24 8.77 1.27
C GLU A 1 4.55 8.25 0.67
N CYS A 2 4.76 8.44 -0.64
CA CYS A 2 6.00 8.03 -1.34
C CYS A 2 6.56 9.10 -2.30
N ILE A 3 5.74 10.07 -2.72
CA ILE A 3 6.13 11.08 -3.71
C ILE A 3 7.15 12.06 -3.12
N GLY A 4 8.17 12.41 -3.91
CA GLY A 4 9.24 13.32 -3.49
C GLY A 4 10.33 12.65 -2.64
N GLN A 5 10.28 11.33 -2.44
CA GLN A 5 11.29 10.58 -1.72
C GLN A 5 12.05 9.64 -2.66
N ARG A 6 13.36 9.45 -2.40
CA ARG A 6 14.21 8.52 -3.17
C ARG A 6 13.79 7.05 -2.97
N TRP A 7 13.22 6.75 -1.82
CA TRP A 7 12.69 5.44 -1.45
C TRP A 7 11.54 5.62 -0.46
N CYS A 8 10.63 4.65 -0.41
CA CYS A 8 9.59 4.57 0.60
C CYS A 8 9.28 3.11 0.91
N SER A 9 8.62 2.87 2.06
CA SER A 9 8.06 1.57 2.41
C SER A 9 6.60 1.74 2.77
N VAL A 10 5.75 0.83 2.31
CA VAL A 10 4.31 0.84 2.60
C VAL A 10 3.99 -0.44 3.37
N VAL A 11 3.51 -0.28 4.60
CA VAL A 11 3.06 -1.40 5.42
C VAL A 11 1.73 -1.92 4.87
N VAL A 12 1.65 -3.22 4.59
CA VAL A 12 0.42 -3.85 4.11
C VAL A 12 -0.42 -4.30 5.31
N SER A 13 -1.21 -3.37 5.86
CA SER A 13 -2.13 -3.64 6.98
C SER A 13 -3.50 -2.97 6.81
N LYS A 14 -4.49 -3.45 7.57
CA LYS A 14 -5.86 -2.89 7.53
C LYS A 14 -5.87 -1.42 7.93
N GLU A 15 -5.05 -1.03 8.89
CA GLU A 15 -4.97 0.34 9.40
C GLU A 15 -4.43 1.29 8.33
N THR A 16 -3.38 0.88 7.61
CA THR A 16 -2.82 1.65 6.49
C THR A 16 -3.83 1.85 5.36
N PHE A 17 -4.66 0.84 5.08
CA PHE A 17 -5.66 0.84 4.00
C PHE A 17 -7.09 1.15 4.45
N ARG A 18 -7.26 1.75 5.65
CA ARG A 18 -8.56 2.21 6.19
C ARG A 18 -9.62 1.10 6.30
N GLY A 19 -9.21 -0.10 6.67
CA GLY A 19 -10.07 -1.22 7.03
C GLY A 19 -9.89 -2.43 6.14
N ASP A 20 -10.87 -3.32 6.22
CA ASP A 20 -10.93 -4.54 5.43
C ASP A 20 -11.89 -4.33 4.23
N PRO A 21 -11.40 -4.14 2.99
CA PRO A 21 -12.27 -3.87 1.83
C PRO A 21 -13.14 -5.06 1.40
N CYS A 22 -12.84 -6.27 1.89
CA CYS A 22 -13.55 -7.50 1.55
C CYS A 22 -13.30 -8.56 2.66
N PRO A 23 -14.19 -8.66 3.67
CA PRO A 23 -13.97 -9.52 4.82
C PRO A 23 -13.82 -10.99 4.47
N GLY A 24 -12.95 -11.69 5.20
CA GLY A 24 -12.84 -13.16 5.13
C GLY A 24 -12.05 -13.70 3.94
N ILE A 25 -11.59 -12.85 3.02
CA ILE A 25 -10.74 -13.28 1.90
C ILE A 25 -9.31 -12.75 2.01
N MET A 26 -8.36 -13.53 1.49
CA MET A 26 -6.96 -13.14 1.39
C MET A 26 -6.79 -11.99 0.40
N LYS A 27 -5.98 -11.00 0.77
CA LYS A 27 -5.77 -9.76 0.01
C LYS A 27 -4.34 -9.70 -0.49
N ARG A 28 -4.14 -8.98 -1.58
CA ARG A 28 -2.82 -8.67 -2.15
C ARG A 28 -2.77 -7.19 -2.50
N ALA A 29 -1.63 -6.57 -2.24
CA ALA A 29 -1.34 -5.21 -2.69
C ALA A 29 -0.45 -5.29 -3.93
N ALA A 30 -0.77 -4.48 -4.94
CA ALA A 30 0.07 -4.26 -6.10
C ALA A 30 0.48 -2.78 -6.11
N VAL A 31 1.74 -2.51 -6.45
CA VAL A 31 2.31 -1.17 -6.46
C VAL A 31 3.04 -0.92 -7.77
N GLU A 32 2.92 0.30 -8.28
CA GLU A 32 3.65 0.80 -9.43
C GLU A 32 4.17 2.21 -9.10
N ALA A 33 5.38 2.52 -9.53
CA ALA A 33 6.02 3.80 -9.26
C ALA A 33 6.74 4.32 -10.50
N ILE A 34 6.69 5.63 -10.70
CA ILE A 34 7.44 6.34 -11.73
C ILE A 34 8.56 7.12 -11.03
N CYS A 35 9.79 6.90 -11.48
CA CYS A 35 10.97 7.60 -11.00
C CYS A 35 11.41 8.64 -12.04
N ASN A 36 11.90 9.79 -11.57
CA ASN A 36 12.56 10.79 -12.41
C ASN A 36 14.07 10.57 -12.46
#